data_AF-A0A933V3Z9-F1
#
_entry.id   AF-A0A933V3Z9-F1
#
_cell.length_a   1.000
_cell.length_b   1.000
_cell.length_c   1.000
_cell.angle_alpha   90.00
_cell.angle_beta   90.00
_cell.angle_gamma   90.00
#
_symmetry.space_group_name_H-M   'P 1'
#
loop_
_entity.id
_entity.type
_entity.pdbx_description
1 polymer ?
#
loop_
_entity_poly.entity_id
_entity_poly.type
_entity_poly.pdbx_seq_one_letter_code
_entity_poly.pdbx_strand_id
1 'polypeptide(L)'
;MADPETKVSNFIRNIIDADLAANKFASRRWSGQPGPAEQHKASPGDAPKIRTRFPPEPNGYLHYGHAKSICLNFGLALDYQGACHLRFDDTNPEKEEQEYVDSIVDAVKWLGFDWGPNLYYASNYFDWMYRFAEYLIESGNAYVDSQSAGEMRASRSTLTDAGKASPYRNRP
;
A
#
# COMPACT_ATOMS: atom_id res chain seq x y z
N MET A 1 10.61 -13.23 -34.98
CA MET A 1 10.09 -14.07 -33.89
C MET A 1 11.03 -13.86 -32.71
N ALA A 2 10.53 -13.33 -31.60
CA ALA A 2 11.36 -13.14 -30.41
C ALA A 2 11.74 -14.51 -29.81
N ASP A 3 12.98 -14.62 -29.34
CA ASP A 3 13.53 -15.79 -28.68
C ASP A 3 12.69 -16.17 -27.44
N PRO A 4 12.16 -17.40 -27.33
CA PRO A 4 11.30 -17.81 -26.23
C PRO A 4 11.97 -17.86 -24.85
N GLU A 5 13.29 -17.65 -24.72
CA GLU A 5 14.02 -17.81 -23.46
C GLU A 5 14.51 -16.52 -22.78
N THR A 6 14.35 -15.33 -23.38
CA THR A 6 14.75 -14.10 -22.66
C THR A 6 13.70 -13.73 -21.62
N LYS A 7 13.81 -14.29 -20.41
CA LYS A 7 12.98 -13.91 -19.27
C LYS A 7 13.18 -12.42 -19.02
N VAL A 8 12.19 -11.59 -19.38
CA VAL A 8 12.23 -10.14 -19.12
C VAL A 8 12.42 -9.95 -17.62
N SER A 9 13.60 -9.48 -17.22
CA SER A 9 14.01 -9.40 -15.82
C SER A 9 14.23 -7.95 -15.36
N ASN A 10 13.98 -7.73 -14.08
CA ASN A 10 14.30 -6.50 -13.35
C ASN A 10 14.58 -6.87 -11.89
N PHE A 11 15.07 -5.91 -11.10
CA PHE A 11 15.46 -6.19 -9.71
C PHE A 11 14.29 -6.68 -8.83
N ILE A 12 13.04 -6.29 -9.12
CA ILE A 12 11.86 -6.75 -8.38
C ILE A 12 11.62 -8.24 -8.62
N ARG A 13 11.73 -8.69 -9.87
CA ARG A 13 11.62 -10.11 -10.23
C ARG A 13 12.70 -10.95 -9.56
N ASN A 14 13.93 -10.44 -9.51
CA ASN A 14 15.02 -11.13 -8.81
C ASN A 14 14.72 -11.31 -7.31
N ILE A 15 14.14 -10.31 -6.65
CA ILE A 15 13.73 -10.38 -5.25
C ILE A 15 12.59 -11.40 -5.08
N ILE A 16 11.58 -11.37 -5.96
CA ILE A 16 10.47 -12.32 -5.93
C ILE A 16 10.98 -13.76 -6.11
N ASP A 17 11.83 -14.00 -7.12
CA ASP A 17 12.40 -15.32 -7.41
C ASP A 17 13.18 -15.84 -6.20
N ALA A 18 13.99 -14.99 -5.55
CA ALA A 18 14.74 -15.36 -4.35
C ALA A 18 13.83 -15.66 -3.15
N ASP A 19 12.83 -14.82 -2.89
CA ASP A 19 11.87 -15.02 -1.79
C ASP A 19 11.04 -16.29 -1.98
N LEU A 20 10.66 -16.61 -3.22
CA LEU A 20 9.94 -17.86 -3.55
C LEU A 20 10.85 -19.08 -3.44
N ALA A 21 12.09 -19.02 -3.93
CA ALA A 21 13.06 -20.11 -3.79
C ALA A 21 13.38 -20.42 -2.31
N ALA A 22 13.40 -19.40 -1.46
CA ALA A 22 13.58 -19.53 -0.03
C ALA A 22 12.30 -19.96 0.73
N ASN A 23 11.16 -20.15 0.04
CA ASN A 23 9.86 -20.41 0.67
C ASN A 23 9.47 -19.41 1.77
N LYS A 24 9.89 -18.14 1.63
CA LYS A 24 9.81 -17.12 2.67
C LYS A 24 8.39 -16.87 3.18
N PHE A 25 7.39 -17.04 2.31
CA PHE A 25 5.99 -16.79 2.63
C PHE A 25 5.17 -18.07 2.81
N ALA A 26 5.80 -19.25 2.97
CA ALA A 26 5.09 -20.53 3.10
C ALA A 26 4.13 -20.59 4.31
N SER A 27 4.41 -19.84 5.38
CA SER A 27 3.55 -19.74 6.57
C SER A 27 2.54 -18.58 6.51
N ARG A 28 2.52 -17.80 5.40
CA ARG A 28 1.62 -16.66 5.27
C ARG A 28 0.18 -17.13 5.20
N ARG A 29 -0.69 -16.41 5.91
CA ARG A 29 -2.13 -16.67 6.00
C ARG A 29 -2.89 -15.43 5.56
N TRP A 30 -4.07 -15.63 4.98
CA TRP A 30 -4.88 -14.52 4.47
C TRP A 30 -6.35 -14.71 4.80
N SER A 31 -6.95 -13.69 5.40
CA SER A 31 -8.34 -13.71 5.89
C SER A 31 -9.37 -13.31 4.84
N GLY A 32 -8.94 -12.99 3.61
CA GLY A 32 -9.80 -12.44 2.57
C GLY A 32 -9.81 -10.91 2.51
N GLN A 33 -9.43 -10.24 3.60
CA GLN A 33 -9.47 -8.78 3.71
C GLN A 33 -8.30 -8.25 4.56
N PRO A 34 -7.83 -7.01 4.34
CA PRO A 34 -6.81 -6.42 5.20
C PRO A 34 -7.26 -6.30 6.65
N GLY A 35 -6.31 -6.46 7.57
CA GLY A 35 -6.57 -6.44 9.00
C GLY A 35 -5.31 -6.75 9.82
N PRO A 36 -5.43 -6.84 11.15
CA PRO A 36 -4.31 -7.16 12.03
C PRO A 36 -3.86 -8.61 11.89
N ALA A 37 -2.64 -8.90 12.36
CA ALA A 37 -2.05 -10.24 12.34
C ALA A 37 -2.95 -11.31 12.98
N GLU A 38 -3.64 -11.00 14.08
CA GLU A 38 -4.56 -11.95 14.75
C GLU A 38 -5.68 -12.44 13.82
N GLN A 39 -6.21 -11.56 12.97
CA GLN A 39 -7.24 -11.93 12.01
C GLN A 39 -6.70 -12.92 10.96
N HIS A 40 -5.44 -12.75 10.55
CA HIS A 40 -4.80 -13.65 9.60
C HIS A 40 -4.38 -14.99 10.22
N LYS A 41 -4.00 -15.03 11.50
CA LYS A 41 -3.54 -16.27 12.17
C LYS A 41 -4.57 -17.40 12.10
N ALA A 42 -5.85 -17.09 12.27
CA ALA A 42 -6.95 -18.07 12.22
C ALA A 42 -7.39 -18.45 10.79
N SER A 43 -6.80 -17.82 9.77
CA SER A 43 -7.24 -17.98 8.39
C SER A 43 -6.57 -19.17 7.68
N PRO A 44 -7.07 -19.58 6.50
CA PRO A 44 -6.37 -20.52 5.63
C PRO A 44 -4.99 -19.99 5.19
N GLY A 45 -4.17 -20.90 4.68
CA GLY A 45 -2.91 -20.53 4.02
C GLY A 45 -3.17 -19.61 2.83
N ASP A 46 -2.27 -18.67 2.61
CA ASP A 46 -2.42 -17.71 1.52
C ASP A 46 -2.10 -18.35 0.16
N ALA A 47 -3.11 -18.55 -0.67
CA ALA A 47 -2.97 -19.29 -1.93
C ALA A 47 -2.11 -18.56 -3.00
N PRO A 48 -2.23 -17.23 -3.22
CA PRO A 48 -1.36 -16.50 -4.14
C PRO A 48 0.11 -16.53 -3.72
N LYS A 49 1.01 -16.84 -4.66
CA LYS A 49 2.46 -16.89 -4.39
C LYS A 49 3.01 -15.52 -4.00
N ILE A 50 2.54 -14.47 -4.67
CA ILE A 50 2.84 -13.07 -4.33
C ILE A 50 1.55 -12.26 -4.24
N ARG A 51 1.61 -11.15 -3.50
CA ARG A 51 0.56 -10.14 -3.47
C ARG A 51 1.14 -8.76 -3.75
N THR A 52 0.70 -8.12 -4.82
CA THR A 52 1.05 -6.74 -5.19
C THR A 52 -0.17 -5.84 -5.01
N ARG A 53 0.00 -4.53 -5.22
CA ARG A 53 -1.13 -3.60 -5.24
C ARG A 53 -0.87 -2.42 -6.16
N PHE A 54 -1.92 -1.88 -6.76
CA PHE A 54 -1.95 -0.55 -7.35
C PHE A 54 -2.81 0.36 -6.46
N PRO A 55 -2.21 1.31 -5.71
CA PRO A 55 -2.94 2.10 -4.72
C PRO A 55 -3.11 3.59 -5.11
N PRO A 56 -3.95 3.95 -6.10
CA PRO A 56 -4.15 5.35 -6.47
C PRO A 56 -4.97 6.11 -5.41
N GLU A 57 -4.61 7.38 -5.18
CA GLU A 57 -5.50 8.34 -4.52
C GLU A 57 -6.57 8.79 -5.53
N PRO A 58 -7.87 8.74 -5.22
CA PRO A 58 -8.93 9.12 -6.16
C PRO A 58 -9.16 10.64 -6.16
N ASN A 59 -8.11 11.41 -6.48
CA ASN A 59 -8.13 12.87 -6.54
C ASN A 59 -7.87 13.45 -7.95
N GLY A 60 -7.92 12.59 -8.97
CA GLY A 60 -7.70 12.94 -10.36
C GLY A 60 -7.68 11.73 -11.28
N TYR A 61 -7.72 12.00 -12.59
CA TYR A 61 -7.67 10.97 -13.62
C TYR A 61 -6.29 10.30 -13.71
N LEU A 62 -6.29 9.01 -14.06
CA LEU A 62 -5.04 8.32 -14.34
C LEU A 62 -4.41 8.83 -15.63
N HIS A 63 -3.12 9.22 -15.55
CA HIS A 63 -2.29 9.50 -16.71
C HIS A 63 -1.38 8.32 -17.08
N TYR A 64 -0.66 8.41 -18.20
CA TYR A 64 0.24 7.37 -18.71
C TYR A 64 1.29 6.88 -17.70
N GLY A 65 1.76 7.75 -16.79
CA GLY A 65 2.65 7.34 -15.70
C GLY A 65 2.05 6.26 -14.79
N HIS A 66 0.74 6.26 -14.57
CA HIS A 66 0.03 5.24 -13.81
C HIS A 66 -0.06 3.91 -14.58
N ALA A 67 -0.19 3.95 -15.91
CA ALA A 67 -0.19 2.74 -16.73
C ALA A 67 1.09 1.90 -16.50
N LYS A 68 2.26 2.55 -16.34
CA LYS A 68 3.49 1.86 -15.95
C LYS A 68 3.36 1.12 -14.62
N SER A 69 2.79 1.77 -13.59
CA SER A 69 2.59 1.17 -12.27
C SER A 69 1.56 0.04 -12.29
N ILE A 70 0.47 0.21 -13.04
CA ILE A 70 -0.56 -0.81 -13.26
C ILE A 70 0.07 -2.04 -13.92
N CYS A 71 0.72 -1.87 -15.08
CA CYS A 71 1.35 -2.97 -15.81
C CYS A 71 2.41 -3.69 -14.96
N LEU A 72 3.17 -2.95 -14.14
CA LEU A 72 4.13 -3.56 -13.23
C LEU A 72 3.43 -4.41 -12.17
N ASN A 73 2.48 -3.86 -11.42
CA ASN A 73 1.89 -4.56 -10.28
C ASN A 73 0.98 -5.72 -10.70
N PHE A 74 0.09 -5.49 -11.67
CA PHE A 74 -0.80 -6.54 -12.17
C PHE A 74 -0.05 -7.54 -13.04
N GLY A 75 0.90 -7.10 -13.86
CA GLY A 75 1.73 -8.00 -14.67
C GLY A 75 2.59 -8.93 -13.81
N LEU A 76 3.19 -8.42 -12.73
CA LEU A 76 3.90 -9.29 -11.77
C LEU A 76 2.94 -10.31 -11.12
N ALA A 77 1.75 -9.90 -10.69
CA ALA A 77 0.79 -10.84 -10.13
C ALA A 77 0.40 -11.93 -11.15
N LEU A 78 0.18 -11.58 -12.41
CA LEU A 78 -0.14 -12.54 -13.48
C LEU A 78 1.01 -13.54 -13.70
N ASP A 79 2.23 -13.04 -13.92
CA ASP A 79 3.40 -13.87 -14.23
C ASP A 79 3.75 -14.87 -13.12
N TYR A 80 3.48 -14.48 -11.87
CA TYR A 80 3.83 -15.27 -10.69
C TYR A 80 2.67 -16.06 -10.08
N GLN A 81 1.50 -16.11 -10.74
CA GLN A 81 0.30 -16.75 -10.17
C GLN A 81 -0.03 -16.17 -8.78
N GLY A 82 0.12 -14.86 -8.67
CA GLY A 82 -0.17 -14.06 -7.49
C GLY A 82 -1.54 -13.38 -7.56
N ALA A 83 -1.74 -12.40 -6.68
CA ALA A 83 -2.90 -11.53 -6.69
C ALA A 83 -2.44 -10.07 -6.67
N CYS A 84 -3.14 -9.20 -7.40
CA CYS A 84 -2.94 -7.75 -7.33
C CYS A 84 -4.18 -7.10 -6.74
N HIS A 85 -3.98 -6.25 -5.75
CA HIS A 85 -5.04 -5.47 -5.13
C HIS A 85 -5.22 -4.14 -5.88
N LEU A 86 -6.46 -3.77 -6.20
CA LEU A 86 -6.79 -2.38 -6.48
C LEU A 86 -7.26 -1.75 -5.18
N ARG A 87 -6.52 -0.77 -4.67
CA ARG A 87 -6.85 -0.11 -3.40
C ARG A 87 -6.92 1.39 -3.57
N PHE A 88 -8.06 2.00 -3.33
CA PHE A 88 -8.13 3.45 -3.25
C PHE A 88 -7.45 3.93 -1.97
N ASP A 89 -6.52 4.88 -2.09
CA ASP A 89 -5.88 5.55 -0.94
C ASP A 89 -6.72 6.78 -0.53
N ASP A 90 -7.96 6.51 -0.15
CA ASP A 90 -9.02 7.45 0.16
C ASP A 90 -8.94 7.93 1.63
N THR A 91 -7.85 8.62 1.95
CA THR A 91 -7.56 9.13 3.29
C THR A 91 -7.79 10.63 3.48
N ASN A 92 -8.15 11.35 2.41
CA ASN A 92 -8.36 12.79 2.40
C ASN A 92 -9.73 13.14 1.81
N PRO A 93 -10.78 13.26 2.66
CA PRO A 93 -12.15 13.42 2.20
C PRO A 93 -12.40 14.72 1.41
N GLU A 94 -11.52 15.73 1.50
CA GLU A 94 -11.67 16.99 0.78
C GLU A 94 -11.33 16.89 -0.72
N LYS A 95 -10.63 15.83 -1.13
CA LYS A 95 -10.09 15.71 -2.50
C LYS A 95 -10.63 14.50 -3.26
N GLU A 96 -11.54 13.76 -2.66
CA GLU A 96 -12.04 12.50 -3.19
C GLU A 96 -13.39 12.72 -3.87
N GLU A 97 -13.48 12.27 -5.13
CA GLU A 97 -14.74 12.31 -5.88
C GLU A 97 -15.01 10.93 -6.48
N GLN A 98 -16.28 10.51 -6.44
CA GLN A 98 -16.72 9.23 -7.02
C GLN A 98 -16.37 9.13 -8.51
N GLU A 99 -16.36 10.25 -9.23
CA GLU A 99 -15.93 10.35 -10.63
C GLU A 99 -14.51 9.79 -10.85
N TYR A 100 -13.57 10.09 -9.95
CA TYR A 100 -12.20 9.59 -10.05
C TYR A 100 -12.14 8.10 -9.75
N VAL A 101 -12.89 7.62 -8.76
CA VAL A 101 -13.00 6.18 -8.45
C VAL A 101 -13.47 5.40 -9.68
N ASP A 102 -14.54 5.86 -10.33
CA ASP A 102 -15.13 5.20 -11.50
C ASP A 102 -14.16 5.21 -12.69
N SER A 103 -13.54 6.36 -12.98
CA SER A 103 -12.58 6.48 -14.09
C SER A 103 -11.31 5.64 -13.87
N ILE A 104 -10.84 5.51 -12.63
CA ILE A 104 -9.71 4.64 -12.27
C ILE A 104 -10.06 3.16 -12.53
N VAL A 105 -11.23 2.72 -12.07
CA VAL A 105 -11.74 1.35 -12.28
C VAL A 105 -11.83 1.05 -13.78
N ASP A 106 -12.38 1.97 -14.55
CA ASP A 106 -12.54 1.81 -16.00
C ASP A 106 -11.19 1.76 -16.71
N ALA A 107 -10.23 2.63 -16.34
CA ALA A 107 -8.89 2.63 -16.92
C ALA A 107 -8.12 1.32 -16.65
N VAL A 108 -8.18 0.78 -15.44
CA VAL A 108 -7.52 -0.49 -15.09
C VAL A 108 -8.13 -1.65 -15.90
N LYS A 109 -9.47 -1.70 -16.01
CA LYS A 109 -10.17 -2.69 -16.83
C LYS A 109 -9.86 -2.53 -18.32
N TRP A 110 -9.83 -1.30 -18.82
CA TRP A 110 -9.53 -0.99 -20.21
C TRP A 110 -8.10 -1.40 -20.60
N LEU A 111 -7.14 -1.27 -19.68
CA LEU A 111 -5.78 -1.80 -19.84
C LEU A 111 -5.70 -3.33 -19.81
N GLY A 112 -6.81 -4.03 -19.56
CA GLY A 112 -6.91 -5.49 -19.59
C GLY A 112 -6.56 -6.18 -18.27
N PHE A 113 -6.54 -5.46 -17.16
CA PHE A 113 -6.23 -6.02 -15.84
C PHE A 113 -7.48 -6.21 -14.98
N ASP A 114 -7.43 -7.20 -14.09
CA ASP A 114 -8.50 -7.54 -13.16
C ASP A 114 -7.90 -7.74 -11.75
N TRP A 115 -8.58 -7.19 -10.74
CA TRP A 115 -8.27 -7.39 -9.32
C TRP A 115 -9.09 -8.53 -8.69
N GLY A 116 -10.04 -9.10 -9.43
CA GLY A 116 -10.96 -10.13 -8.96
C GLY A 116 -11.70 -9.64 -7.70
N PRO A 117 -11.66 -10.39 -6.58
CA PRO A 117 -12.30 -9.97 -5.33
C PRO A 117 -11.49 -8.94 -4.54
N ASN A 118 -10.32 -8.49 -5.01
CA ASN A 118 -9.36 -7.70 -4.24
C ASN A 118 -9.52 -6.18 -4.46
N LEU A 119 -10.75 -5.67 -4.40
CA LEU A 119 -11.04 -4.23 -4.40
C LEU A 119 -11.12 -3.71 -2.97
N TYR A 120 -10.37 -2.66 -2.67
CA TYR A 120 -10.21 -2.16 -1.31
C TYR A 120 -10.20 -0.63 -1.25
N TYR A 121 -10.46 -0.12 -0.05
CA TYR A 121 -10.45 1.31 0.27
C TYR A 121 -9.68 1.46 1.59
N ALA A 122 -8.77 2.43 1.67
CA ALA A 122 -8.02 2.73 2.88
C ALA A 122 -8.95 3.16 4.03
N SER A 123 -10.03 3.87 3.72
CA SER A 123 -11.08 4.27 4.67
C SER A 123 -11.72 3.10 5.42
N ASN A 124 -11.87 1.93 4.78
CA ASN A 124 -12.37 0.72 5.43
C ASN A 124 -11.47 0.22 6.59
N TYR A 125 -10.25 0.75 6.71
CA TYR A 125 -9.30 0.38 7.76
C TYR A 125 -9.09 1.46 8.81
N PHE A 126 -9.85 2.57 8.79
CA PHE A 126 -9.67 3.66 9.76
C PHE A 126 -9.80 3.20 11.21
N ASP A 127 -10.72 2.29 11.52
CA ASP A 127 -10.82 1.71 12.88
C ASP A 127 -9.52 1.01 13.30
N TRP A 128 -8.85 0.32 12.38
CA TRP A 128 -7.55 -0.30 12.65
C TRP A 128 -6.43 0.73 12.77
N MET A 129 -6.41 1.73 11.88
CA MET A 129 -5.42 2.82 11.95
C MET A 129 -5.51 3.58 13.27
N TYR A 130 -6.73 3.84 13.75
CA TYR A 130 -6.99 4.48 15.03
C TYR A 130 -6.48 3.62 16.20
N ARG A 131 -6.80 2.33 16.24
CA ARG A 131 -6.29 1.41 17.27
C ARG A 131 -4.76 1.29 17.24
N PHE A 132 -4.15 1.32 16.06
CA PHE A 132 -2.69 1.35 15.94
C PHE A 132 -2.10 2.67 16.44
N ALA A 133 -2.77 3.80 16.20
CA ALA A 133 -2.36 5.09 16.75
C ALA A 133 -2.44 5.09 18.29
N GLU A 134 -3.51 4.56 18.87
CA GLU A 134 -3.64 4.38 20.34
C GLU A 134 -2.49 3.52 20.88
N TYR A 135 -2.22 2.36 20.26
CA TYR A 135 -1.10 1.51 20.66
C TYR A 135 0.25 2.22 20.58
N LEU A 136 0.47 3.04 19.53
CA LEU A 136 1.70 3.83 19.41
C LEU A 136 1.80 4.91 20.50
N ILE A 137 0.70 5.51 20.92
CA ILE A 137 0.67 6.47 22.04
C ILE A 137 0.99 5.73 23.34
N GLU A 138 0.29 4.64 23.64
CA GLU A 138 0.48 3.85 24.88
C GLU A 138 1.90 3.26 25.00
N SER A 139 2.53 2.93 23.87
CA SER A 139 3.90 2.42 23.83
C SER A 139 4.98 3.51 23.79
N GLY A 140 4.61 4.79 23.85
CA GLY A 140 5.54 5.92 23.84
C GLY A 140 6.18 6.21 22.47
N ASN A 141 5.58 5.72 21.38
CA ASN A 141 6.05 5.86 20.00
C ASN A 141 5.27 6.91 19.19
N ALA A 142 4.22 7.50 19.75
CA ALA A 142 3.47 8.63 19.18
C ALA A 142 3.07 9.62 20.27
N TYR A 143 2.87 10.89 19.89
CA TYR A 143 2.41 11.94 20.79
C TYR A 143 1.50 12.92 20.03
N VAL A 144 0.62 13.61 20.75
CA VAL A 144 -0.20 14.70 20.19
C VAL A 144 0.61 15.99 20.22
N ASP A 145 1.00 16.48 19.05
CA ASP A 145 1.62 17.80 18.92
C ASP A 145 0.55 18.91 18.93
N SER A 146 0.89 20.06 19.50
CA SER A 146 0.02 21.24 19.47
C SER A 146 0.75 22.50 19.01
N GLN A 147 1.93 22.33 18.41
CA GLN A 147 2.56 23.38 17.63
C GLN A 147 1.71 23.72 16.39
N SER A 148 1.68 25.00 16.03
CA SER A 148 1.17 25.44 14.73
C SER A 148 2.00 24.86 13.58
N ALA A 149 1.45 24.86 12.36
CA ALA A 149 2.17 24.39 11.17
C ALA A 149 3.50 25.13 10.93
N GLY A 150 3.53 26.44 11.22
CA GLY A 150 4.75 27.25 11.14
C GLY A 150 5.81 26.84 12.17
N GLU A 151 5.40 26.61 13.41
CA GLU A 151 6.27 26.14 14.48
C GLU A 151 6.81 24.73 14.19
N MET A 152 5.96 23.79 13.75
CA MET A 152 6.40 22.45 13.36
C MET A 152 7.46 22.49 12.25
N ARG A 153 7.28 23.37 11.26
CA ARG A 153 8.27 23.57 10.18
C ARG A 153 9.58 24.12 10.72
N ALA A 154 9.53 25.08 11.65
CA ALA A 154 10.72 25.62 12.30
C ALA A 154 11.43 24.58 13.18
N SER A 155 10.69 23.79 13.95
CA SER A 155 11.21 22.70 14.80
C SER A 155 11.90 21.61 13.98
N ARG A 156 11.36 21.27 12.80
CA ARG A 156 11.93 20.28 11.88
C ARG A 156 13.32 20.68 11.36
N SER A 157 13.61 21.98 11.34
CA SER A 157 14.89 22.54 10.86
C SER A 157 15.10 22.33 9.35
N THR A 158 16.36 22.32 8.91
CA THR A 158 16.78 22.24 7.50
C THR A 158 17.27 20.83 7.13
N LEU A 159 17.71 20.63 5.88
CA LEU A 159 18.33 19.37 5.44
C LEU A 159 19.71 19.12 6.09
N THR A 160 20.36 20.17 6.59
CA THR A 160 21.72 20.10 7.14
C THR A 160 21.76 20.14 8.66
N ASP A 161 20.74 20.74 9.29
CA ASP A 161 20.70 20.94 10.73
C ASP A 161 19.69 20.01 11.40
N ALA A 162 20.05 19.50 12.57
CA ALA A 162 19.15 18.66 13.35
C ALA A 162 17.89 19.42 13.78
N GLY A 163 16.75 18.72 13.74
CA GLY A 163 15.50 19.21 14.31
C GLY A 163 15.54 19.31 15.83
N LYS A 164 14.63 20.11 16.40
CA LYS A 164 14.42 20.25 17.84
C LYS A 164 13.12 19.56 18.23
N ALA A 165 13.12 18.89 19.39
CA ALA A 165 11.92 18.26 19.91
C ALA A 165 10.82 19.29 20.19
N SER A 166 9.57 18.97 19.84
CA SER A 166 8.40 19.77 20.22
C SER A 166 8.30 19.86 21.75
N PRO A 167 7.88 21.01 22.31
CA PRO A 167 7.61 21.12 23.75
C PRO A 167 6.52 20.15 24.23
N TYR A 168 5.70 19.62 23.31
CA TYR A 168 4.63 18.67 23.59
C TYR A 168 5.05 17.20 23.47
N ARG A 169 6.31 16.92 23.12
CA ARG A 169 6.78 15.55 22.83
C ARG A 169 6.67 14.59 24.00
N ASN A 170 6.81 15.10 25.22
CA ASN A 170 6.82 14.30 26.45
C ASN A 170 5.50 14.45 27.24
N ARG A 171 4.38 14.63 26.53
CA ARG A 171 3.06 14.52 27.17
C ARG A 171 2.90 13.13 27.78
N PRO A 172 2.18 13.04 28.92
CA PRO A 172 1.84 11.74 29.51
C PRO A 172 0.94 10.94 28.58
#